data_AF-A0A6P0JXU4-F1
#
_entry.id   AF-A0A6P0JXU4-F1
#
_cell.length_a   1.000
_cell.length_b   1.000
_cell.length_c   1.000
_cell.angle_alpha   90.00
_cell.angle_beta   90.00
_cell.angle_gamma   90.00
#
_symmetry.space_group_name_H-M   'P 1'
#
loop_
_entity.id
_entity.type
_entity.pdbx_description
1 polymer ?
#
loop_
_entity_poly.entity_id
_entity_poly.type
_entity_poly.pdbx_seq_one_letter_code
_entity_poly.pdbx_strand_id
1 'polypeptide(L)'
;LLLWVEEAIANFPIDSLPDEQVLQLCDLQLDSQQQDTLSQLLQKNQEGELTPTETQQLDELMQFYRQGMVNKAKALNIAVKRGLRPELDK
;
A
#
# COMPACT_ATOMS: atom_id res chain seq x y z
N LEU A 1 -22.71 -2.47 -5.80
CA LEU A 1 -22.67 -3.32 -4.57
C LEU A 1 -21.24 -3.84 -4.33
N LEU A 2 -20.26 -2.94 -4.21
CA LEU A 2 -18.84 -3.29 -3.95
C LEU A 2 -18.23 -2.55 -2.74
N LEU A 3 -18.94 -1.55 -2.17
CA LEU A 3 -18.45 -0.74 -1.05
C LEU A 3 -18.05 -1.58 0.18
N TRP A 4 -18.65 -2.74 0.39
CA TRP A 4 -18.41 -3.55 1.59
C TRP A 4 -17.11 -4.35 1.56
N VAL A 5 -16.53 -4.61 0.37
CA VAL A 5 -15.30 -5.41 0.24
C VAL A 5 -14.07 -4.55 0.55
N GLU A 6 -14.06 -3.29 0.11
CA GLU A 6 -12.95 -2.36 0.34
C GLU A 6 -12.78 -2.04 1.84
N GLU A 7 -13.89 -1.85 2.56
CA GLU A 7 -13.88 -1.57 4.00
C GLU A 7 -13.44 -2.78 4.83
N ALA A 8 -13.82 -4.00 4.42
CA ALA A 8 -13.39 -5.23 5.08
C ALA A 8 -11.88 -5.50 4.90
N ILE A 9 -11.31 -5.14 3.74
CA ILE A 9 -9.86 -5.23 3.48
C ILE A 9 -9.11 -4.13 4.26
N ALA A 10 -9.68 -2.93 4.36
CA ALA A 10 -9.08 -1.83 5.13
C ALA A 10 -9.07 -2.08 6.66
N ASN A 11 -10.07 -2.83 7.15
CA ASN A 11 -10.25 -3.19 8.55
C ASN A 11 -9.81 -4.62 8.89
N PHE A 12 -9.05 -5.28 8.00
CA PHE A 12 -8.51 -6.60 8.29
C PHE A 12 -7.65 -6.56 9.59
N PRO A 13 -7.89 -7.46 10.56
CA PRO A 13 -7.19 -7.43 11.85
C PRO A 13 -5.77 -7.98 11.70
N ILE A 14 -4.85 -7.12 11.24
CA ILE A 14 -3.42 -7.44 11.07
C ILE A 14 -2.79 -7.93 12.39
N ASP A 15 -3.32 -7.48 13.52
CA ASP A 15 -2.91 -7.88 14.88
C ASP A 15 -3.28 -9.32 15.22
N SER A 16 -4.17 -9.97 14.46
CA SER A 16 -4.51 -11.38 14.59
C SER A 16 -3.68 -12.28 13.65
N LEU A 17 -2.86 -11.70 12.77
CA LEU A 17 -2.03 -12.47 11.85
C LEU A 17 -0.86 -13.17 12.55
N PRO A 18 -0.42 -14.34 12.07
CA PRO A 18 0.85 -14.95 12.46
C PRO A 18 2.04 -14.03 12.16
N ASP A 19 3.11 -14.18 12.94
CA ASP A 19 4.31 -13.34 12.83
C ASP A 19 4.92 -13.31 11.41
N GLU A 20 4.94 -14.45 10.73
CA GLU A 20 5.43 -14.54 9.35
C GLU A 20 4.63 -13.66 8.39
N GLN A 21 3.30 -13.64 8.51
CA GLN A 21 2.43 -12.82 7.67
C GLN A 21 2.56 -11.33 8.02
N VAL A 22 2.74 -11.00 9.30
CA VAL A 22 3.06 -9.63 9.72
C VAL A 22 4.38 -9.15 9.11
N LEU A 23 5.41 -10.01 9.10
CA LEU A 23 6.71 -9.69 8.49
C LEU A 23 6.60 -9.51 6.97
N GLN A 24 5.86 -10.38 6.28
CA GLN A 24 5.59 -10.23 4.84
C GLN A 24 4.88 -8.90 4.52
N LEU A 25 3.92 -8.49 5.35
CA LEU A 25 3.26 -7.18 5.20
C LEU A 25 4.22 -6.02 5.44
N CYS A 26 5.19 -6.15 6.35
CA CYS A 26 6.23 -5.14 6.54
C CYS A 26 7.12 -4.98 5.31
N ASP A 27 7.27 -6.04 4.51
CA ASP A 27 8.14 -6.06 3.33
C ASP A 27 7.42 -5.75 2.02
N LEU A 28 6.12 -5.44 2.07
CA LEU A 28 5.36 -5.01 0.90
C LEU A 28 6.04 -3.80 0.22
N GLN A 29 6.31 -3.96 -1.06
CA GLN A 29 6.79 -2.95 -1.98
C GLN A 29 6.00 -3.06 -3.28
N LEU A 30 5.90 -1.97 -4.03
CA LEU A 30 5.45 -2.06 -5.41
C LEU A 30 6.45 -2.92 -6.19
N ASP A 31 5.95 -3.75 -7.11
CA ASP A 31 6.86 -4.38 -8.06
C ASP A 31 7.45 -3.33 -9.02
N SER A 32 8.54 -3.68 -9.70
CA SER A 32 9.25 -2.75 -10.58
C SER A 32 8.36 -2.18 -11.67
N GLN A 33 7.46 -2.99 -12.24
CA GLN A 33 6.58 -2.56 -13.31
C GLN A 33 5.53 -1.56 -12.81
N GLN A 34 4.95 -1.80 -11.63
CA GLN A 34 4.03 -0.88 -10.97
C GLN A 34 4.73 0.42 -10.57
N GLN A 35 5.96 0.36 -10.09
CA GLN A 35 6.74 1.54 -9.72
C GLN A 35 7.09 2.40 -10.95
N ASP A 36 7.50 1.78 -12.05
CA ASP A 36 7.78 2.48 -13.31
C ASP A 36 6.51 3.13 -13.88
N THR A 37 5.41 2.38 -13.87
CA THR A 37 4.09 2.88 -14.32
C THR A 37 3.64 4.06 -13.47
N LEU A 38 3.74 3.96 -12.14
CA LEU A 38 3.41 5.05 -11.23
C LEU A 38 4.26 6.29 -11.51
N SER A 39 5.56 6.10 -11.70
CA SER A 39 6.50 7.20 -11.95
C SER A 39 6.18 7.94 -13.25
N GLN A 40 5.87 7.21 -14.33
CA GLN A 40 5.47 7.79 -15.62
C GLN A 40 4.15 8.55 -15.52
N LEU A 41 3.14 7.98 -14.86
CA LEU A 41 1.84 8.63 -14.68
C LEU A 41 1.96 9.89 -13.81
N LEU A 42 2.78 9.86 -12.76
CA LEU A 42 3.03 11.03 -11.92
C LEU A 42 3.77 12.14 -12.68
N GLN A 43 4.69 11.79 -13.57
CA GLN A 43 5.36 12.76 -14.43
C GLN A 43 4.35 13.44 -15.37
N LYS A 44 3.56 12.65 -16.11
CA LYS A 44 2.52 13.19 -17.00
C LYS A 44 1.48 14.03 -16.26
N ASN A 45 1.13 13.63 -15.02
CA ASN A 45 0.19 14.40 -14.19
C ASN A 45 0.74 15.80 -13.84
N GLN A 46 2.03 15.89 -13.53
CA GLN A 46 2.69 17.19 -13.24
C GLN A 46 2.71 18.09 -14.48
N GLU A 47 2.83 17.50 -15.66
CA GLU A 47 2.83 18.20 -16.95
C GLU A 47 1.40 18.51 -17.45
N GLY A 48 0.35 17.97 -16.80
CA GLY A 48 -1.04 18.15 -17.20
C GLY A 48 -1.44 17.36 -18.46
N GLU A 49 -0.68 16.32 -18.79
CA GLU A 49 -0.79 15.57 -20.05
C GLU A 49 -1.52 14.22 -19.90
N LEU A 50 -2.14 13.95 -18.74
CA LEU A 50 -2.89 12.71 -18.55
C LEU A 50 -4.10 12.64 -19.45
N THR A 51 -4.20 11.55 -20.20
CA THR A 51 -5.44 11.17 -20.86
C THR A 51 -6.48 10.68 -19.84
N PRO A 52 -7.78 10.71 -20.14
CA PRO A 52 -8.81 10.19 -19.23
C PRO A 52 -8.58 8.74 -18.78
N THR A 53 -8.02 7.90 -19.66
CA THR A 53 -7.68 6.51 -19.34
C THR A 53 -6.50 6.43 -18.37
N GLU A 54 -5.48 7.26 -18.56
CA GLU A 54 -4.32 7.33 -17.66
C GLU A 54 -4.68 7.93 -16.30
N THR A 55 -5.61 8.88 -16.25
CA THR A 55 -6.16 9.39 -14.98
C THR A 55 -6.83 8.27 -14.19
N GLN A 56 -7.70 7.49 -14.84
CA GLN A 56 -8.33 6.34 -14.18
C GLN A 56 -7.30 5.31 -13.69
N GLN A 57 -6.30 5.00 -14.53
CA GLN A 57 -5.23 4.08 -14.16
C GLN A 57 -4.40 4.59 -12.98
N LEU A 58 -4.10 5.89 -12.94
CA LEU A 58 -3.39 6.52 -11.82
C LEU A 58 -4.23 6.46 -10.54
N ASP A 59 -5.53 6.74 -10.62
CA ASP A 59 -6.43 6.69 -9.47
C ASP A 59 -6.52 5.28 -8.87
N GLU A 60 -6.68 4.26 -9.71
CA GLU A 60 -6.68 2.85 -9.30
C GLU A 60 -5.36 2.48 -8.61
N LEU A 61 -4.22 2.81 -9.24
CA LEU A 61 -2.89 2.52 -8.69
C LEU A 61 -2.66 3.22 -7.35
N MET A 62 -3.11 4.47 -7.23
CA MET A 62 -3.02 5.25 -5.99
C MET A 62 -3.92 4.71 -4.88
N GLN A 63 -5.08 4.15 -5.20
CA GLN A 63 -5.96 3.50 -4.21
C GLN A 63 -5.27 2.27 -3.61
N PHE A 64 -4.74 1.36 -4.45
CA PHE A 64 -4.01 0.19 -3.98
C PHE A 64 -2.74 0.56 -3.21
N TYR A 65 -1.98 1.53 -3.73
CA TYR A 65 -0.75 1.99 -3.07
C TYR A 65 -1.03 2.54 -1.67
N ARG A 66 -2.03 3.41 -1.51
CA ARG A 66 -2.39 3.99 -0.20
C ARG A 66 -2.83 2.90 0.78
N GLN A 67 -3.67 1.96 0.33
CA GLN A 67 -4.13 0.86 1.18
C GLN A 67 -2.96 -0.05 1.62
N GLY A 68 -2.05 -0.37 0.70
CA GLY A 68 -0.83 -1.12 0.99
C GLY A 68 0.05 -0.41 2.03
N MET A 69 0.22 0.91 1.91
CA MET A 69 1.00 1.70 2.87
C MET A 69 0.38 1.73 4.27
N VAL A 70 -0.95 1.85 4.38
CA VAL A 70 -1.65 1.79 5.67
C VAL A 70 -1.44 0.43 6.33
N ASN A 71 -1.59 -0.65 5.58
CA ASN A 71 -1.41 -2.00 6.10
C ASN A 71 0.04 -2.26 6.51
N LYS A 72 1.01 -1.80 5.71
CA LYS A 72 2.43 -1.86 6.02
C LYS A 72 2.77 -1.11 7.31
N ALA A 73 2.26 0.11 7.49
CA ALA A 73 2.48 0.89 8.71
C ALA A 73 1.90 0.19 9.96
N LYS A 74 0.68 -0.36 9.85
CA LYS A 74 0.07 -1.18 10.92
C LYS A 74 0.92 -2.42 11.23
N ALA A 75 1.37 -3.14 10.20
CA ALA A 75 2.23 -4.32 10.35
C ALA A 75 3.55 -3.98 11.02
N LEU A 76 4.20 -2.88 10.66
CA LEU A 76 5.43 -2.40 11.31
C LEU A 76 5.20 -2.12 12.80
N ASN A 77 4.09 -1.47 13.16
CA ASN A 77 3.75 -1.22 14.56
C ASN A 77 3.56 -2.54 15.35
N ILE A 78 2.89 -3.52 14.76
CA ILE A 78 2.68 -4.83 15.37
C ILE A 78 3.99 -5.61 15.48
N ALA A 79 4.83 -5.58 14.44
CA ALA A 79 6.14 -6.21 14.44
C ALA A 79 7.03 -5.67 15.57
N VAL A 80 7.03 -4.35 15.78
CA VAL A 80 7.71 -3.73 16.92
C VAL A 80 7.10 -4.20 18.25
N LYS A 81 5.78 -4.12 18.41
CA LYS A 81 5.08 -4.54 19.64
C LYS A 81 5.33 -6.00 20.01
N ARG A 82 5.50 -6.88 19.01
CA ARG A 82 5.78 -8.30 19.19
C ARG A 82 7.28 -8.62 19.30
N GLY A 83 8.16 -7.64 19.14
CA GLY A 83 9.62 -7.83 19.17
C GLY A 83 10.21 -8.47 17.90
N LEU A 84 9.49 -8.46 16.79
CA LEU A 84 9.92 -9.01 15.49
C LEU A 84 10.83 -8.05 14.71
N ARG A 85 10.73 -6.74 14.98
CA ARG A 85 11.57 -5.69 14.38
C ARG A 85 11.96 -4.64 15.43
N PRO A 86 13.14 -4.02 15.32
CA PRO A 86 13.48 -2.85 16.13
C PRO A 86 12.58 -1.66 15.78
N GLU A 87 12.43 -0.74 16.74
CA GLU A 87 11.85 0.57 16.46
C GLU A 87 12.67 1.28 15.38
N LEU A 88 12.00 2.01 14.48
CA LEU A 88 12.70 2.86 13.52
C LEU A 88 13.34 4.01 14.30
N ASP A 89 14.65 4.23 14.09
CA ASP A 89 15.36 5.37 14.66
C ASP A 89 14.68 6.68 14.25
N LYS A 90 14.50 7.58 15.22
CA LYS A 90 13.81 8.87 15.07
C LYS A 90 14.72 9.96 14.51
#